data_AF-A0A5B9MA31-F1
#
_entry.id   AF-A0A5B9MA31-F1
#
_cell.length_a   1.000
_cell.length_b   1.000
_cell.length_c   1.000
_cell.angle_alpha   90.00
_cell.angle_beta   90.00
_cell.angle_gamma   90.00
#
_symmetry.space_group_name_H-M   'P 1'
#
loop_
_entity.id
_entity.type
_entity.pdbx_description
1 polymer ?
#
loop_
_entity_poly.entity_id
_entity_poly.type
_entity_poly.pdbx_seq_one_letter_code
_entity_poly.pdbx_strand_id
1 'polypeptide(L)'
;MATLQNHIKIHGPGVGRSLRQAYVAASEPAWKDTGQDFHVRYRPKRFTHAHATEAGYAKRKTKYVREKFRRYGHTYPLVKTGEARRLAATARITTRSGTGQVDNRGGVKISYPSLRKLNFRHPDSDINMADEFRRIPDRESVLLGHYFIARFVPRFEGNFR
;
A
#
# COMPACT_ATOMS: atom_id res chain seq x y z
N MET A 1 -24.94 5.43 -31.95
CA MET A 1 -24.91 4.06 -31.40
C MET A 1 -24.78 4.14 -29.90
N ALA A 2 -25.87 3.87 -29.16
CA ALA A 2 -25.89 3.93 -27.71
C ALA A 2 -25.60 2.54 -27.13
N THR A 3 -24.49 2.39 -26.42
CA THR A 3 -24.15 1.17 -25.68
C THR A 3 -25.03 1.08 -24.43
N LEU A 4 -25.95 0.09 -24.42
CA LEU A 4 -26.70 -0.32 -23.24
C LEU A 4 -25.74 -0.92 -22.21
N GLN A 5 -25.39 -0.16 -21.17
CA GLN A 5 -24.77 -0.69 -19.97
C GLN A 5 -25.81 -1.53 -19.22
N ASN A 6 -25.75 -2.84 -19.39
CA ASN A 6 -26.49 -3.81 -18.58
C ASN A 6 -25.97 -3.81 -17.15
N HIS A 7 -26.42 -2.85 -16.34
CA HIS A 7 -26.31 -2.93 -14.88
C HIS A 7 -27.33 -3.95 -14.39
N ILE A 8 -26.92 -5.22 -14.30
CA ILE A 8 -27.71 -6.24 -13.62
C ILE A 8 -27.71 -5.90 -12.12
N LYS A 9 -28.75 -5.21 -11.66
CA LYS A 9 -29.02 -5.01 -10.23
C LYS A 9 -29.72 -6.27 -9.71
N ILE A 10 -28.96 -7.15 -9.10
CA ILE A 10 -29.51 -8.32 -8.38
C ILE A 10 -30.19 -7.80 -7.10
N HIS A 11 -31.50 -7.50 -7.20
CA HIS A 11 -32.37 -7.24 -6.05
C HIS A 11 -33.16 -8.51 -5.71
N GLY A 12 -32.51 -9.43 -4.99
CA GLY A 12 -33.20 -10.55 -4.34
C GLY A 12 -33.55 -10.20 -2.89
N PRO A 13 -34.79 -10.43 -2.43
CA PRO A 13 -35.17 -10.20 -1.04
C PRO A 13 -34.40 -11.19 -0.13
N GLY A 14 -33.72 -10.68 0.89
CA GLY A 14 -33.10 -11.49 1.97
C GLY A 14 -31.65 -11.93 1.76
N VAL A 15 -31.25 -12.38 0.56
CA VAL A 15 -29.91 -12.97 0.33
C VAL A 15 -28.80 -11.89 0.29
N GLY A 16 -29.13 -10.66 -0.11
CA GLY A 16 -28.13 -9.59 -0.28
C GLY A 16 -27.60 -8.97 1.01
N ARG A 17 -28.35 -9.00 2.12
CA ARG A 17 -27.94 -8.34 3.38
C ARG A 17 -27.01 -9.21 4.22
N SER A 18 -27.31 -10.50 4.35
CA SER A 18 -26.48 -11.47 5.07
C SER A 18 -25.14 -11.71 4.36
N LEU A 19 -25.15 -11.89 3.04
CA LEU A 19 -23.94 -12.04 2.23
C LEU A 19 -23.05 -10.79 2.31
N ARG A 20 -23.65 -9.60 2.25
CA ARG A 20 -22.92 -8.33 2.42
C ARG A 20 -22.33 -8.20 3.81
N GLN A 21 -23.05 -8.56 4.85
CA GLN A 21 -22.54 -8.55 6.22
C GLN A 21 -21.38 -9.52 6.39
N ALA A 22 -21.50 -10.75 5.88
CA ALA A 22 -20.41 -11.72 5.87
C ALA A 22 -19.18 -11.22 5.10
N TYR A 23 -19.39 -10.58 3.95
CA TYR A 23 -18.31 -9.97 3.17
C TYR A 23 -17.60 -8.85 3.94
N VAL A 24 -18.37 -7.93 4.53
CA VAL A 24 -17.84 -6.82 5.34
C VAL A 24 -17.04 -7.37 6.53
N ALA A 25 -17.63 -8.31 7.27
CA ALA A 25 -17.02 -8.94 8.44
C ALA A 25 -15.72 -9.70 8.11
N ALA A 26 -15.64 -10.34 6.94
CA ALA A 26 -14.43 -11.03 6.49
C ALA A 26 -13.38 -10.08 5.86
N SER A 27 -13.81 -9.06 5.11
CA SER A 27 -12.92 -8.19 4.34
C SER A 27 -12.13 -7.22 5.21
N GLU A 28 -12.76 -6.64 6.23
CA GLU A 28 -12.09 -5.69 7.12
C GLU A 28 -10.86 -6.28 7.82
N PRO A 29 -10.94 -7.42 8.53
CA PRO A 29 -9.76 -8.02 9.15
C PRO A 29 -8.74 -8.50 8.10
N ALA A 30 -9.17 -9.01 6.95
CA ALA A 30 -8.25 -9.40 5.88
C ALA A 30 -7.44 -8.21 5.34
N TRP A 31 -8.08 -7.04 5.16
CA TRP A 31 -7.39 -5.81 4.79
C TRP A 31 -6.46 -5.31 5.88
N LYS A 32 -6.86 -5.45 7.15
CA LYS A 32 -6.02 -5.07 8.31
C LYS A 32 -4.74 -5.91 8.33
N ASP A 33 -4.87 -7.23 8.20
CA ASP A 33 -3.75 -8.17 8.15
C ASP A 33 -2.82 -7.85 6.97
N THR A 34 -3.40 -7.55 5.80
CA THR A 34 -2.64 -7.19 4.60
C THR A 34 -1.84 -5.91 4.81
N GLY A 35 -2.44 -4.89 5.44
CA GLY A 35 -1.74 -3.66 5.77
C GLY A 35 -0.62 -3.84 6.79
N GLN A 36 -0.80 -4.76 7.74
CA GLN A 36 0.24 -5.14 8.70
C GLN A 36 1.39 -5.88 8.02
N ASP A 37 1.11 -6.87 7.16
CA ASP A 37 2.14 -7.61 6.41
C ASP A 37 2.95 -6.66 5.52
N PHE A 38 2.28 -5.74 4.83
CA PHE A 38 2.92 -4.65 4.10
C PHE A 38 3.88 -3.85 4.97
N HIS A 39 3.42 -3.39 6.14
CA HIS A 39 4.21 -2.55 7.04
C HIS A 39 5.43 -3.26 7.61
N VAL A 40 5.32 -4.57 7.89
CA VAL A 40 6.41 -5.37 8.44
C VAL A 40 7.40 -5.78 7.35
N ARG A 41 6.92 -6.30 6.22
CA ARG A 41 7.76 -7.00 5.23
C ARG A 41 8.16 -6.12 4.05
N TYR A 42 7.30 -5.22 3.60
CA TYR A 42 7.52 -4.44 2.38
C TYR A 42 8.02 -3.02 2.67
N ARG A 43 7.56 -2.38 3.75
CA ARG A 43 8.06 -1.05 4.14
C ARG A 43 9.58 -0.97 4.27
N PRO A 44 10.30 -1.92 4.90
CA PRO A 44 11.76 -1.83 4.98
C PRO A 44 12.43 -1.87 3.60
N LYS A 45 11.85 -2.58 2.63
CA LYS A 45 12.38 -2.71 1.28
C LYS A 45 12.37 -1.38 0.52
N ARG A 46 11.44 -0.47 0.83
CA ARG A 46 11.34 0.88 0.23
C ARG A 46 12.62 1.72 0.36
N PHE A 47 13.46 1.41 1.35
CA PHE A 47 14.72 2.09 1.58
C PHE A 47 15.92 1.46 0.85
N THR A 48 15.71 0.39 0.07
CA THR A 48 16.77 -0.37 -0.61
C THR A 48 16.90 0.02 -2.08
N HIS A 49 18.05 -0.29 -2.68
CA HIS A 49 18.27 -0.09 -4.12
C HIS A 49 17.41 -1.02 -4.97
N ALA A 50 17.21 -2.26 -4.54
CA ALA A 50 16.40 -3.24 -5.28
C ALA A 50 14.98 -2.72 -5.51
N HIS A 51 14.32 -2.24 -4.44
CA HIS A 51 12.98 -1.67 -4.56
C HIS A 51 12.99 -0.35 -5.33
N ALA A 52 14.03 0.48 -5.17
CA ALA A 52 14.14 1.73 -5.91
C ALA A 52 14.20 1.50 -7.42
N THR A 53 14.91 0.46 -7.87
CA THR A 53 14.91 0.04 -9.27
C THR A 53 13.54 -0.48 -9.69
N GLU A 54 12.94 -1.37 -8.90
CA GLU A 54 11.64 -1.98 -9.21
C GLU A 54 10.49 -0.95 -9.26
N ALA A 55 10.48 0.03 -8.36
CA ALA A 55 9.49 1.08 -8.26
C ALA A 55 9.81 2.33 -9.09
N GLY A 56 10.88 2.30 -9.89
CA GLY A 56 11.25 3.37 -10.81
C GLY A 56 11.59 4.70 -10.12
N TYR A 57 12.36 4.67 -9.04
CA TYR A 57 12.77 5.89 -8.34
C TYR A 57 13.64 6.77 -9.24
N ALA A 58 13.54 8.09 -9.07
CA ALA A 58 14.33 9.04 -9.83
C ALA A 58 15.82 8.92 -9.48
N LYS A 59 16.67 8.92 -10.51
CA LYS A 59 18.12 8.87 -10.32
C LYS A 59 18.59 10.12 -9.55
N ARG A 60 19.43 9.90 -8.53
CA ARG A 60 20.05 10.98 -7.76
C ARG A 60 21.29 11.50 -8.47
N LYS A 61 21.59 12.80 -8.33
CA LYS A 61 22.82 13.41 -8.87
C LYS A 61 24.06 12.69 -8.32
N THR A 62 25.00 12.33 -9.19
CA THR A 62 26.21 11.56 -8.82
C THR A 62 27.02 12.23 -7.71
N LYS A 63 27.16 13.56 -7.75
CA LYS A 63 27.84 14.34 -6.70
C LYS A 63 27.20 14.11 -5.33
N TYR A 64 25.88 14.17 -5.24
CA TYR A 64 25.13 13.92 -4.00
C TYR A 64 25.35 12.50 -3.47
N VAL A 65 25.29 11.49 -4.34
CA VAL A 65 25.50 10.09 -3.95
C VAL A 65 26.92 9.87 -3.42
N ARG A 66 27.95 10.45 -4.07
CA ARG A 66 29.34 10.36 -3.63
C ARG A 66 29.57 11.04 -2.28
N GLU A 67 29.06 12.26 -2.10
CA GLU A 67 29.17 12.99 -0.82
C GLU A 67 28.50 12.23 0.31
N LYS A 68 27.29 11.72 0.04
CA LYS A 68 26.53 10.92 0.99
C LYS A 68 27.24 9.63 1.36
N PHE A 69 27.84 8.93 0.39
CA PHE A 69 28.62 7.73 0.65
C PHE A 69 29.82 8.04 1.54
N ARG A 70 30.56 9.12 1.25
CA ARG A 70 31.69 9.56 2.08
C ARG A 70 31.28 9.89 3.52
N ARG A 71 30.11 10.51 3.72
CA ARG A 71 29.65 10.97 5.04
C ARG A 71 28.94 9.89 5.86
N TYR A 72 28.16 9.02 5.23
CA TYR A 72 27.25 8.10 5.91
C TYR A 72 27.48 6.61 5.55
N GLY A 73 28.44 6.31 4.66
CA GLY A 73 28.81 4.93 4.30
C GLY A 73 27.79 4.20 3.43
N HIS A 74 26.76 4.87 2.89
CA HIS A 74 25.74 4.23 2.08
C HIS A 74 25.20 5.12 0.97
N THR A 75 24.51 4.51 0.00
CA THR A 75 23.92 5.19 -1.16
C THR A 75 22.39 5.06 -1.26
N TYR A 76 21.74 4.45 -0.26
CA TYR A 76 20.29 4.18 -0.23
C TYR A 76 19.42 5.41 -0.59
N PRO A 77 18.46 5.31 -1.54
CA PRO A 77 17.83 6.50 -2.13
C PRO A 77 17.02 7.38 -1.17
N LEU A 78 16.27 6.76 -0.26
CA LEU A 78 15.37 7.42 0.69
C LEU A 78 15.96 7.62 2.09
N VAL A 79 17.24 7.31 2.29
CA VAL A 79 17.91 7.39 3.59
C VAL A 79 19.00 8.44 3.50
N LYS A 80 19.00 9.51 4.30
CA LYS A 80 20.18 10.39 4.43
C LYS A 80 21.00 10.02 5.67
N THR A 81 20.37 10.10 6.84
CA THR A 81 20.97 9.85 8.16
C THR A 81 20.42 8.57 8.83
N GLY A 82 19.49 7.85 8.19
CA GLY A 82 18.73 6.76 8.83
C GLY A 82 17.40 7.21 9.44
N GLU A 83 17.22 8.50 9.71
CA GLU A 83 16.06 9.02 10.43
C GLU A 83 14.73 8.74 9.73
N ALA A 84 14.65 8.89 8.40
CA ALA A 84 13.44 8.55 7.65
C ALA A 84 13.04 7.07 7.81
N ARG A 85 14.03 6.16 7.84
CA ARG A 85 13.80 4.73 8.06
C ARG A 85 13.27 4.46 9.46
N ARG A 86 13.81 5.16 10.47
CA ARG A 86 13.35 5.10 11.87
C ARG A 86 11.93 5.66 12.02
N LEU A 87 11.64 6.82 11.43
CA LEU A 87 10.32 7.45 11.48
C LEU A 87 9.25 6.62 10.76
N ALA A 88 9.65 5.87 9.72
CA ALA A 88 8.76 4.92 9.05
C ALA A 88 8.48 3.64 9.85
N ALA A 89 9.06 3.49 11.06
CA ALA A 89 8.80 2.34 11.93
C ALA A 89 7.41 2.37 12.58
N THR A 90 6.79 3.55 12.65
CA THR A 90 5.42 3.68 13.13
C THR A 90 4.49 4.03 11.97
N ALA A 91 3.38 3.29 11.86
CA ALA A 91 2.35 3.52 10.86
C ALA A 91 0.98 3.57 11.53
N ARG A 92 0.09 4.35 10.93
CA ARG A 92 -1.34 4.29 11.21
C ARG A 92 -2.00 3.55 10.05
N ILE A 93 -2.55 2.38 10.36
CA ILE A 93 -3.28 1.53 9.41
C ILE A 93 -4.77 1.74 9.65
N THR A 94 -5.49 2.07 8.60
CA THR A 94 -6.94 2.27 8.63
C THR A 94 -7.55 1.44 7.51
N THR A 95 -8.49 0.58 7.87
CA THR A 95 -9.23 -0.26 6.92
C THR A 95 -10.52 0.44 6.54
N ARG A 96 -10.93 0.24 5.29
CA ARG A 96 -12.26 0.58 4.80
C ARG A 96 -12.90 -0.71 4.35
N SER A 97 -13.96 -1.12 5.01
CA SER A 97 -14.72 -2.31 4.65
C SER A 97 -15.40 -2.07 3.30
N GLY A 98 -15.24 -3.01 2.38
CA GLY A 98 -15.92 -2.96 1.09
C GLY A 98 -17.37 -3.37 1.24
N THR A 99 -18.26 -2.88 0.40
CA THR A 99 -19.66 -3.35 0.36
C THR A 99 -19.85 -4.54 -0.58
N GLY A 100 -18.77 -5.04 -1.20
CA GLY A 100 -18.83 -6.06 -2.25
C GLY A 100 -19.32 -5.54 -3.60
N GLN A 101 -19.61 -4.24 -3.69
CA GLN A 101 -19.99 -3.57 -4.92
C GLN A 101 -18.75 -3.22 -5.75
N VAL A 102 -18.90 -3.18 -7.08
CA VAL A 102 -17.82 -2.85 -8.02
C VAL A 102 -17.15 -1.51 -7.68
N ASP A 103 -17.95 -0.55 -7.20
CA ASP A 103 -17.53 0.82 -6.85
C ASP A 103 -16.98 0.95 -5.42
N ASN A 104 -17.17 -0.06 -4.58
CA ASN A 104 -16.72 -0.04 -3.18
C ASN A 104 -16.17 -1.41 -2.76
N ARG A 105 -14.98 -1.68 -3.28
CA ARG A 105 -14.18 -2.89 -3.00
C ARG A 105 -13.51 -2.87 -1.61
N GLY A 106 -13.67 -1.77 -0.88
CA GLY A 106 -12.93 -1.55 0.36
C GLY A 106 -11.45 -1.32 0.09
N GLY A 107 -10.64 -1.46 1.13
CA GLY A 107 -9.20 -1.38 1.02
C GLY A 107 -8.53 -1.09 2.36
N VAL A 108 -7.21 -0.93 2.30
CA VAL A 108 -6.40 -0.51 3.44
C VAL A 108 -5.64 0.77 3.09
N LYS A 109 -5.72 1.75 3.99
CA LYS A 109 -4.93 2.98 3.94
C LYS A 109 -3.85 2.89 5.00
N ILE A 110 -2.60 2.97 4.56
CA ILE A 110 -1.43 2.97 5.44
C ILE A 110 -0.83 4.36 5.38
N SER A 111 -0.77 5.01 6.53
CA SER A 111 -0.22 6.36 6.67
C SER A 111 1.00 6.33 7.60
N TYR A 112 1.98 7.18 7.29
CA TYR A 112 3.21 7.34 8.07
C TYR A 112 3.31 8.80 8.55
N PRO A 113 2.56 9.19 9.60
CA PRO A 113 2.44 10.59 10.00
C PRO A 113 3.79 11.23 10.38
N SER A 114 4.69 10.43 10.94
CA SER A 114 6.03 10.85 11.36
C SER A 114 6.99 11.04 10.18
N LEU A 115 6.65 10.57 8.98
CA LEU A 115 7.53 10.59 7.80
C LEU A 115 7.41 11.90 7.00
N ARG A 116 7.17 13.03 7.68
CA ARG A 116 7.05 14.36 7.05
C ARG A 116 8.30 14.77 6.29
N LYS A 117 9.46 14.22 6.66
CA LYS A 117 10.74 14.56 6.02
C LYS A 117 10.82 14.20 4.54
N LEU A 118 10.05 13.21 4.09
CA LEU A 118 10.00 12.86 2.66
C LEU A 118 9.17 13.85 1.83
N ASN A 119 8.38 14.70 2.48
CA ASN A 119 7.64 15.76 1.80
C ASN A 119 8.51 17.00 1.54
N PHE A 120 9.69 17.11 2.16
CA PHE A 120 10.59 18.23 1.88
C PHE A 120 11.17 18.08 0.48
N ARG A 121 10.85 19.06 -0.38
CA ARG A 121 11.31 19.14 -1.76
C ARG A 121 12.14 20.39 -1.93
N HIS A 122 13.32 20.24 -2.54
CA HIS A 122 14.10 21.39 -2.99
C HIS A 122 13.42 21.97 -4.24
N PRO A 123 13.28 23.30 -4.37
CA PRO A 123 12.62 23.92 -5.53
C PRO A 123 13.16 23.41 -6.87
N ASP A 124 14.48 23.32 -6.99
CA ASP A 124 15.16 22.89 -8.23
C ASP A 124 15.29 21.36 -8.40
N SER A 125 14.50 20.58 -7.65
CA SER A 125 14.54 19.13 -7.71
C SER A 125 13.16 18.59 -8.08
N ASP A 126 13.08 17.85 -9.18
CA ASP A 126 11.85 17.15 -9.60
C ASP A 126 11.55 15.89 -8.79
N ILE A 127 12.47 15.50 -7.93
CA ILE A 127 12.37 14.31 -7.10
C ILE A 127 11.34 14.52 -5.99
N ASN A 128 10.26 13.73 -6.04
CA ASN A 128 9.28 13.63 -4.97
C ASN A 128 9.50 12.34 -4.15
N MET A 129 10.27 12.46 -3.06
CA MET A 129 10.60 11.31 -2.21
C MET A 129 9.38 10.69 -1.51
N ALA A 130 8.34 11.49 -1.22
CA ALA A 130 7.11 10.98 -0.64
C ALA A 130 6.32 10.13 -1.64
N ASP A 131 6.31 10.52 -2.91
CA ASP A 131 5.72 9.73 -3.99
C ASP A 131 6.50 8.44 -4.21
N GLU A 132 7.82 8.52 -4.35
CA GLU A 132 8.70 7.34 -4.46
C GLU A 132 8.47 6.36 -3.30
N PHE A 133 8.44 6.85 -2.07
CA PHE A 133 8.16 6.02 -0.92
C PHE A 133 6.77 5.39 -0.96
N ARG A 134 5.77 5.96 -1.63
CA ARG A 134 4.40 5.43 -1.69
C ARG A 134 4.21 4.42 -2.82
N ARG A 135 5.00 4.48 -3.89
CA ARG A 135 4.87 3.58 -5.04
C ARG A 135 4.85 2.11 -4.62
N ILE A 136 4.00 1.35 -5.28
CA ILE A 136 3.85 -0.09 -5.11
C ILE A 136 4.13 -0.68 -6.49
N PRO A 137 5.21 -1.46 -6.67
CA PRO A 137 5.44 -2.18 -7.91
C PRO A 137 4.29 -3.17 -8.21
N ASP A 138 4.04 -3.45 -9.49
CA ASP A 138 2.97 -4.37 -9.91
C ASP A 138 3.09 -5.74 -9.24
N ARG A 139 4.32 -6.26 -9.15
CA ARG A 139 4.60 -7.52 -8.46
C ARG A 139 4.19 -7.48 -6.98
N GLU A 140 4.51 -6.39 -6.27
CA GLU A 140 4.13 -6.20 -4.87
C GLU A 140 2.61 -6.13 -4.73
N SER A 141 1.93 -5.44 -5.65
CA SER A 141 0.47 -5.35 -5.70
C SER A 141 -0.20 -6.73 -5.83
N VAL A 142 0.29 -7.58 -6.75
CA VAL A 142 -0.21 -8.96 -6.93
C VAL A 142 -0.01 -9.80 -5.67
N LEU A 143 1.18 -9.73 -5.06
CA LEU A 143 1.48 -10.48 -3.83
C LEU A 143 0.59 -10.05 -2.66
N LEU A 144 0.32 -8.76 -2.49
CA LEU A 144 -0.61 -8.24 -1.48
C LEU A 144 -2.04 -8.69 -1.76
N GLY A 145 -2.45 -8.76 -3.03
CA GLY A 145 -3.74 -9.30 -3.44
C GLY A 145 -3.91 -10.78 -3.06
N HIS A 146 -2.90 -11.61 -3.33
CA HIS A 146 -2.90 -13.01 -2.89
C HIS A 146 -2.94 -13.15 -1.37
N TYR A 147 -2.15 -12.33 -0.66
CA TYR A 147 -2.17 -12.32 0.81
C TYR A 147 -3.56 -11.98 1.34
N PHE A 148 -4.22 -10.97 0.76
CA PHE A 148 -5.59 -10.62 1.11
C PHE A 148 -6.55 -11.79 0.89
N ILE A 149 -6.54 -12.42 -0.29
CA ILE A 149 -7.43 -13.56 -0.62
C ILE A 149 -7.24 -14.70 0.38
N ALA A 150 -6.00 -15.07 0.68
CA ALA A 150 -5.67 -16.13 1.65
C ALA A 150 -6.20 -15.84 3.06
N ARG A 151 -6.34 -14.55 3.42
CA ARG A 151 -6.90 -14.09 4.69
C ARG A 151 -8.42 -13.92 4.65
N PHE A 152 -8.97 -13.62 3.48
CA PHE A 152 -10.39 -13.33 3.28
C PHE A 152 -11.21 -14.62 3.19
N VAL A 153 -10.82 -15.56 2.33
CA VAL A 153 -11.64 -16.74 1.98
C VAL A 153 -12.06 -17.56 3.20
N PRO A 154 -11.14 -17.97 4.11
CA PRO A 154 -11.53 -18.77 5.28
C PRO A 154 -12.48 -18.05 6.22
N ARG A 155 -12.35 -16.72 6.35
CA ARG A 155 -13.22 -15.89 7.18
C ARG A 155 -14.60 -15.73 6.57
N PHE A 156 -14.65 -15.61 5.25
CA PHE A 156 -15.91 -15.48 4.53
C PHE A 156 -16.70 -16.77 4.60
N GLU A 157 -16.07 -17.91 4.29
CA GLU A 157 -16.70 -19.24 4.36
C GLU A 157 -17.13 -19.61 5.78
N GLY A 158 -16.35 -19.23 6.79
CA GLY A 158 -16.68 -19.46 8.20
C GLY A 158 -17.97 -18.76 8.68
N ASN A 159 -18.48 -17.75 7.96
CA ASN A 159 -19.74 -17.09 8.31
C ASN A 159 -20.99 -17.87 7.86
N PHE A 160 -20.83 -18.99 7.14
CA PHE A 160 -21.93 -19.81 6.62
C PHE A 160 -21.96 -21.23 7.20
N ARG A 161 -21.09 -21.51 8.18
CA ARG A 161 -21.07 -22.76 8.96
C ARG A 161 -21.75 -22.51 10.30
#